data_AF-A0A2I1H5Y9-F1
#
_entry.id   AF-A0A2I1H5Y9-F1
#
_cell.length_a   1.000
_cell.length_b   1.000
_cell.length_c   1.000
_cell.angle_alpha   90.00
_cell.angle_beta   90.00
_cell.angle_gamma   90.00
#
_symmetry.space_group_name_H-M   'P 1'
#
loop_
_entity.id
_entity.type
_entity.pdbx_description
1 polymer ?
#
loop_
_entity_poly.entity_id
_entity_poly.type
_entity_poly.pdbx_seq_one_letter_code
_entity_poly.pdbx_strand_id
1 'polypeptide(L)'
;MKRSWDPIPTNRPAAEELNDQLSDMCLILRNFSSKLSDDRQLEIKEAFSQEREFKWKARLAELATNPIPLKKSQNLLTSKRLDYSQSLSQKLTIEDWNKLKLTD
;
A
#
# COMPACT_ATOMS: atom_id res chain seq x y z
N MET A 1 7.21 -0.98 -11.19
CA MET A 1 6.37 -1.58 -10.14
C MET A 1 5.23 -2.49 -10.62
N LYS A 2 4.64 -2.33 -11.83
CA LYS A 2 3.57 -3.25 -12.29
C LYS A 2 4.01 -4.73 -12.33
N ARG A 3 5.28 -4.98 -12.69
CA ARG A 3 5.90 -6.32 -12.70
C ARG A 3 6.13 -6.92 -11.30
N SER A 4 6.20 -6.10 -10.25
CA SER A 4 6.38 -6.58 -8.87
C SER A 4 5.14 -7.33 -8.35
N TRP A 5 3.98 -7.14 -8.99
CA TRP A 5 2.71 -7.79 -8.67
C TRP A 5 2.36 -8.92 -9.63
N ASP A 6 3.33 -9.41 -10.43
CA ASP A 6 3.06 -10.50 -11.36
C ASP A 6 2.62 -11.77 -10.61
N PRO A 7 1.54 -12.45 -11.04
CA PRO A 7 1.10 -13.68 -10.39
C PRO A 7 2.16 -14.78 -10.44
N ILE A 8 3.04 -14.77 -11.45
CA ILE A 8 4.13 -15.73 -11.61
C ILE A 8 5.40 -15.18 -10.92
N PRO A 9 5.95 -15.85 -9.89
CA PRO A 9 7.10 -15.35 -9.14
C PRO A 9 8.33 -15.04 -10.01
N THR A 10 8.62 -15.88 -11.00
CA THR A 10 9.79 -15.74 -11.90
C THR A 10 9.72 -14.50 -12.80
N ASN A 11 8.52 -13.94 -13.02
CA ASN A 11 8.35 -12.73 -13.81
C ASN A 11 8.58 -11.45 -12.98
N ARG A 12 8.59 -11.57 -11.66
CA ARG A 12 8.83 -10.45 -10.75
C ARG A 12 10.31 -10.08 -10.83
N PRO A 13 10.62 -8.77 -10.82
CA PRO A 13 12.00 -8.32 -10.79
C PRO A 13 12.68 -8.74 -9.49
N ALA A 14 13.98 -9.02 -9.57
CA ALA A 14 14.80 -9.27 -8.39
C ALA A 14 14.93 -7.99 -7.55
N ALA A 15 15.30 -8.16 -6.28
CA ALA A 15 15.53 -7.02 -5.38
C ALA A 15 16.63 -6.09 -5.90
N GLU A 16 17.69 -6.65 -6.49
CA GLU A 16 18.78 -5.90 -7.12
C GLU A 16 18.29 -5.05 -8.29
N GLU A 17 17.52 -5.65 -9.22
CA GLU A 17 16.94 -4.93 -10.36
C GLU A 17 16.03 -3.77 -9.91
N LEU A 18 15.25 -3.97 -8.84
CA LEU A 18 14.42 -2.91 -8.27
C LEU A 18 15.26 -1.81 -7.62
N ASN A 19 16.32 -2.18 -6.91
CA ASN A 19 17.22 -1.24 -6.27
C ASN A 19 17.93 -0.35 -7.29
N ASP A 20 18.37 -0.92 -8.40
CA ASP A 20 19.01 -0.17 -9.48
C ASP A 20 18.01 0.79 -10.14
N GLN A 21 16.80 0.33 -10.45
CA GLN A 21 15.74 1.19 -10.98
C GLN A 21 15.41 2.36 -10.04
N LEU A 22 15.34 2.10 -8.73
CA LEU A 22 15.10 3.15 -7.74
C LEU A 22 16.28 4.11 -7.64
N SER A 23 17.51 3.61 -7.69
CA SER A 23 18.73 4.42 -7.66
C SER A 23 18.80 5.37 -8.86
N ASP A 24 18.49 4.88 -10.05
CA ASP A 24 18.41 5.70 -11.27
C ASP A 24 17.34 6.79 -11.14
N MET A 25 16.16 6.43 -10.65
CA MET A 25 15.09 7.41 -10.39
C MET A 25 15.52 8.46 -9.37
N CYS A 26 16.19 8.06 -8.29
CA CYS A 26 16.71 8.98 -7.29
C CYS A 26 17.75 9.94 -7.87
N LEU A 27 18.61 9.46 -8.78
CA LEU A 27 19.61 10.30 -9.44
C LEU A 27 18.96 11.33 -10.36
N ILE A 28 17.95 10.91 -11.14
CA ILE A 28 17.15 11.81 -11.98
C ILE A 28 16.47 12.87 -11.11
N LEU A 29 15.79 12.47 -10.04
CA LEU A 29 15.10 13.40 -9.13
C LEU A 29 16.06 14.38 -8.47
N ARG A 30 17.25 13.94 -8.05
CA ARG A 30 18.27 14.82 -7.47
C ARG A 30 18.76 15.85 -8.47
N ASN A 31 18.96 15.46 -9.73
CA ASN A 31 19.35 16.37 -10.80
C ASN A 31 18.26 17.39 -11.15
N PHE A 32 16.98 17.02 -11.03
CA PHE A 32 15.88 17.98 -11.15
C PHE A 32 15.82 18.94 -9.95
N SER A 33 16.02 18.41 -8.74
CA SER A 33 16.05 19.22 -7.51
C SER A 33 17.17 20.25 -7.53
N SER A 34 18.36 19.91 -8.05
CA SER A 34 19.47 20.85 -8.13
C SER A 34 19.29 21.94 -9.19
N LYS A 35 18.36 21.73 -10.15
CA LYS A 35 17.99 22.71 -11.17
C LYS A 35 16.83 23.62 -10.75
N LEU A 36 16.17 23.33 -9.63
CA LEU A 36 15.10 24.16 -9.09
C LEU A 36 15.69 25.41 -8.42
N SER A 37 15.06 26.56 -8.63
CA SER A 37 15.38 27.78 -7.88
C SER A 37 15.11 27.59 -6.40
N ASP A 38 15.85 28.32 -5.57
CA ASP A 38 15.72 28.25 -4.10
C ASP A 38 14.28 28.51 -3.63
N ASP A 39 13.58 29.47 -4.26
CA ASP A 39 12.18 29.77 -3.96
C ASP A 39 11.25 28.57 -4.19
N ARG A 40 11.44 27.83 -5.30
CA ARG A 40 10.64 26.62 -5.57
C ARG A 40 11.01 25.48 -4.63
N GLN A 41 12.28 25.35 -4.26
CA GLN A 41 12.70 24.35 -3.28
C GLN A 41 12.05 24.63 -1.92
N LEU A 42 11.94 25.91 -1.54
CA LEU A 42 11.27 26.34 -0.31
C LEU A 42 9.77 26.07 -0.36
N GLU A 43 9.10 26.39 -1.46
CA GLU A 43 7.67 26.10 -1.68
C GLU A 43 7.38 24.59 -1.53
N ILE A 44 8.22 23.73 -2.10
CA ILE A 44 8.10 22.27 -1.96
C ILE A 44 8.31 21.85 -0.50
N LYS A 45 9.32 22.39 0.19
CA LYS A 45 9.58 22.07 1.61
C LYS A 45 8.40 22.47 2.51
N GLU A 46 7.80 23.63 2.28
CA GLU A 46 6.62 24.07 3.01
C GLU A 46 5.41 23.20 2.67
N ALA A 47 5.22 22.88 1.39
CA ALA A 47 4.13 22.05 0.91
C ALA A 47 4.18 20.63 1.50
N PHE A 48 5.37 20.06 1.69
CA PHE A 48 5.57 18.74 2.28
C PHE A 48 6.14 18.81 3.70
N SER A 49 5.86 19.90 4.41
CA SER A 49 6.31 20.07 5.80
C SER A 49 5.66 19.04 6.73
N GLN A 50 6.41 18.64 7.76
CA GLN A 50 5.93 17.72 8.80
C GLN A 50 4.66 18.24 9.48
N GLU A 51 4.51 19.57 9.59
CA GLU A 51 3.31 20.19 10.14
C GLU A 51 2.06 19.92 9.27
N ARG A 52 2.19 20.03 7.94
CA ARG A 52 1.09 19.67 7.02
C ARG A 52 0.77 18.18 7.08
N GLU A 53 1.80 17.33 7.13
CA GLU A 53 1.61 15.88 7.27
C GLU A 53 0.84 15.55 8.55
N PHE A 54 1.21 16.16 9.68
CA PHE A 54 0.53 15.97 10.96
C PHE A 54 -0.94 16.42 10.91
N LYS A 55 -1.22 17.60 10.32
CA LYS A 55 -2.60 18.08 10.12
C LYS A 55 -3.43 17.13 9.26
N TRP A 56 -2.85 16.56 8.22
CA TRP A 56 -3.53 15.59 7.35
C TRP A 56 -3.81 14.28 8.10
N LYS A 57 -2.84 13.77 8.87
CA LYS A 57 -3.05 12.57 9.72
C LYS A 57 -4.14 12.78 10.76
N ALA A 58 -4.18 13.94 11.41
CA ALA A 58 -5.22 14.27 12.40
C ALA A 58 -6.63 14.27 11.78
N ARG A 59 -6.80 14.91 10.61
CA ARG A 59 -8.07 14.89 9.86
C ARG A 59 -8.47 13.48 9.42
N LEU A 60 -7.50 12.68 8.98
CA LEU A 60 -7.76 11.30 8.58
C LEU A 60 -8.23 10.46 9.78
N ALA A 61 -7.61 10.65 10.95
CA ALA A 61 -8.01 9.98 12.19
C ALA A 61 -9.43 10.41 12.63
N GLU A 62 -9.76 11.70 12.55
CA GLU A 62 -11.12 12.21 12.84
C GLU A 62 -12.18 11.64 11.88
N LEU A 63 -11.85 11.53 10.59
CA LEU A 63 -12.73 10.89 9.62
C LEU A 63 -12.92 9.39 9.88
N ALA A 64 -11.87 8.71 10.36
CA ALA A 64 -11.93 7.28 10.69
C ALA A 64 -12.70 7.00 11.99
N THR A 65 -12.72 7.94 12.95
CA THR A 65 -13.50 7.82 14.18
C THR A 65 -14.97 8.23 14.00
N ASN A 66 -15.31 8.86 12.87
CA ASN A 66 -16.68 9.25 12.58
C ASN A 66 -17.53 7.99 12.31
N PRO A 67 -18.59 7.71 13.11
CA PRO A 67 -19.45 6.55 12.93
C PRO A 67 -20.42 6.77 11.78
N ILE A 68 -19.94 7.26 10.63
CA ILE A 68 -20.72 7.28 9.41
C ILE A 68 -21.03 5.81 9.15
N PRO A 69 -22.32 5.40 9.15
CA PRO A 69 -22.67 4.03 8.82
C PRO A 69 -21.98 3.74 7.50
N LEU A 70 -21.12 2.70 7.47
CA LEU A 70 -20.47 2.26 6.25
C LEU A 70 -21.56 2.19 5.19
N LYS A 71 -21.62 3.19 4.29
CA LYS A 71 -22.50 3.15 3.14
C LYS A 71 -22.19 1.81 2.53
N LYS A 72 -23.15 0.87 2.52
CA LYS A 72 -23.01 -0.46 1.94
C LYS A 72 -22.28 -0.25 0.63
N SER A 73 -20.98 -0.52 0.62
CA SER A 73 -20.18 -0.15 -0.53
C SER A 73 -20.73 -1.02 -1.64
N GLN A 74 -21.14 -0.40 -2.75
CA GLN A 74 -21.61 -1.13 -3.92
C GLN A 74 -20.54 -2.06 -4.51
N ASN A 75 -19.35 -2.14 -3.90
CA ASN A 75 -18.44 -3.28 -4.02
C ASN A 75 -18.95 -4.49 -3.22
N LEU A 76 -20.00 -5.13 -3.76
CA LEU A 76 -20.46 -6.46 -3.34
C LEU A 76 -19.32 -7.50 -3.37
N LEU A 77 -18.25 -7.25 -4.15
CA LEU A 77 -17.14 -8.17 -4.36
C LEU A 77 -16.03 -8.07 -3.30
N THR A 78 -15.85 -6.94 -2.61
CA THR A 78 -14.80 -6.81 -1.58
C THR A 78 -15.28 -7.19 -0.17
N SER A 79 -16.59 -7.04 0.12
CA SER A 79 -17.19 -7.50 1.40
C SER A 79 -17.08 -9.03 1.56
N LYS A 80 -17.22 -9.78 0.46
CA LYS A 80 -17.21 -11.25 0.49
C LYS A 80 -15.90 -11.87 0.99
N ARG A 81 -14.78 -11.14 0.93
CA ARG A 81 -13.48 -11.68 1.36
C ARG A 81 -13.40 -11.85 2.89
N LEU A 82 -14.04 -10.94 3.64
CA LEU A 82 -14.13 -11.02 5.10
C LEU A 82 -15.16 -12.08 5.52
N ASP A 83 -16.32 -12.11 4.86
CA ASP A 83 -17.35 -13.12 5.13
C ASP A 83 -16.87 -14.54 4.81
N TYR A 84 -16.06 -14.71 3.76
CA TYR A 84 -15.53 -16.02 3.39
C TYR A 84 -14.48 -16.52 4.39
N SER A 85 -13.56 -15.67 4.88
CA SER A 85 -12.59 -16.14 5.89
C SER A 85 -13.27 -16.51 7.20
N GLN A 86 -14.31 -15.77 7.59
CA GLN A 86 -15.09 -16.04 8.79
C GLN A 86 -15.96 -17.30 8.63
N SER A 87 -16.61 -17.49 7.48
CA SER A 87 -17.38 -18.70 7.16
C SER A 87 -16.48 -19.94 7.05
N LEU A 88 -15.30 -19.80 6.45
CA LEU A 88 -14.34 -20.88 6.30
C LEU A 88 -13.76 -21.30 7.66
N SER A 89 -13.47 -20.33 8.53
CA SER A 89 -12.99 -20.60 9.90
C SER A 89 -14.05 -21.28 10.78
N GLN A 90 -15.34 -21.06 10.51
CA GLN A 90 -16.43 -21.74 11.21
C GLN A 90 -16.69 -23.17 10.69
N LYS A 91 -16.29 -23.47 9.44
CA LYS A 91 -16.56 -24.76 8.79
C LYS A 91 -15.40 -25.75 8.84
N LEU A 92 -14.17 -25.28 9.01
CA LEU A 92 -12.99 -26.14 9.06
C LEU A 92 -12.65 -26.51 10.50
N THR A 93 -12.61 -27.81 10.79
CA THR A 93 -12.07 -28.33 12.04
C THR A 93 -10.53 -28.32 11.99
N ILE A 94 -9.88 -28.50 13.15
CA ILE A 94 -8.40 -28.51 13.26
C ILE A 94 -7.80 -29.61 12.35
N GLU A 95 -8.48 -30.75 12.20
CA GLU A 95 -8.10 -31.82 11.26
C GLU A 95 -8.08 -31.37 9.80
N ASP A 96 -9.04 -30.54 9.39
CA ASP A 96 -9.15 -30.08 8.00
C ASP A 96 -8.03 -29.08 7.66
N TRP A 97 -7.61 -28.27 8.63
CA TRP A 97 -6.43 -27.41 8.51
C TRP A 97 -5.13 -28.23 8.40
N ASN A 98 -5.01 -29.34 9.12
CA ASN A 98 -3.85 -30.22 9.04
C ASN A 98 -3.75 -30.95 7.69
N LYS A 99 -4.89 -31.28 7.07
CA LYS A 99 -4.93 -31.84 5.71
C LYS A 99 -4.52 -30.84 4.63
N LEU A 100 -4.85 -29.55 4.82
CA LEU A 100 -4.46 -28.48 3.90
C LEU A 100 -2.97 -28.11 3.99
N LYS A 101 -2.28 -28.50 5.07
CA LYS A 101 -0.84 -28.27 5.26
C LYS A 101 0.06 -29.34 4.61
N LEU A 102 -0.49 -30.28 3.85
CA LEU A 102 0.30 -31.31 3.16
C LEU A 102 0.47 -30.98 1.68
N THR A 103 1.56 -30.28 1.37
CA THR A 103 2.60 -30.67 0.39
C THR A 103 3.68 -29.61 0.41
N ASP A 104 4.88 -29.99 0.87
CA ASP A 104 6.13 -29.34 0.47
C ASP A 104 6.39 -29.57 -1.04
#